data_AF-A0A821BS29-F1
#
_entry.id   AF-A0A821BS29-F1
#
_cell.length_a   1.000
_cell.length_b   1.000
_cell.length_c   1.000
_cell.angle_alpha   90.00
_cell.angle_beta   90.00
_cell.angle_gamma   90.00
#
_symmetry.space_group_name_H-M   'P 1'
#
loop_
_entity.id
_entity.type
_entity.pdbx_description
1 polymer ?
#
loop_
_entity_poly.entity_id
_entity_poly.type
_entity_poly.pdbx_seq_one_letter_code
_entity_poly.pdbx_strand_id
1 'polypeptide(L)'
;MMYGRSPILPFDHQDTNVTLSYDTEHVKKLNQFLSNLDKQAKCNIIKHQEQYKQHYNRNRSNPVYNIGDLVLVKTLNIRYKFDLRYEGPFKIIKTNYGKNIYHSTC
;
A
#
# COMPACT_ATOMS: atom_id res chain seq x y z
N MET A 1 8.97 -43.01 -45.98
CA MET A 1 8.70 -41.64 -45.49
C MET A 1 7.19 -41.42 -45.50
N MET A 2 6.51 -41.55 -44.35
CA MET A 2 5.08 -41.23 -44.23
C MET A 2 4.93 -39.90 -43.49
N TYR A 3 4.84 -38.80 -44.25
CA TYR A 3 4.53 -37.47 -43.72
C TYR A 3 3.14 -37.10 -44.23
N GLY A 4 2.15 -37.01 -43.34
CA GLY A 4 0.77 -36.70 -43.74
C GLY A 4 -0.30 -36.82 -42.67
N ARG A 5 0.02 -37.32 -41.48
CA ARG A 5 -0.89 -37.24 -40.32
C ARG A 5 -0.35 -36.22 -39.34
N SER A 6 -1.16 -35.21 -39.02
CA SER A 6 -0.87 -34.31 -37.90
C SER A 6 -0.87 -35.12 -36.59
N PRO A 7 0.10 -34.87 -35.68
CA PRO A 7 0.14 -35.55 -34.40
C PRO A 7 -1.10 -35.17 -33.59
N ILE A 8 -1.80 -36.18 -33.06
CA ILE A 8 -2.92 -35.97 -32.13
C ILE A 8 -2.30 -35.70 -30.76
N LEU A 9 -2.51 -34.49 -30.26
CA LEU A 9 -2.01 -34.06 -28.97
C LEU A 9 -2.91 -34.63 -27.85
N PRO A 10 -2.41 -34.85 -26.63
CA PRO A 10 -3.23 -35.33 -25.52
C PRO A 10 -4.46 -34.45 -25.21
N PHE A 11 -4.41 -33.16 -25.57
CA PHE A 11 -5.53 -32.21 -25.44
C PHE A 11 -6.62 -32.38 -26.51
N ASP A 12 -6.31 -33.06 -27.62
CA ASP A 12 -7.27 -33.33 -28.70
C ASP A 12 -8.24 -34.47 -28.31
N HIS A 13 -7.89 -35.27 -27.30
CA HIS A 13 -8.82 -36.17 -26.63
C HIS A 13 -9.71 -35.37 -25.67
N GLN A 14 -10.82 -34.85 -26.18
CA GLN A 14 -11.91 -34.42 -25.32
C GLN A 14 -12.78 -35.64 -25.00
N ASP A 15 -12.76 -36.07 -23.75
CA ASP A 15 -13.69 -37.09 -23.25
C ASP A 15 -15.12 -36.59 -23.47
N THR A 16 -15.87 -37.22 -24.39
CA THR A 16 -17.26 -36.87 -24.72
C THR A 16 -18.23 -37.07 -23.56
N ASN A 17 -17.77 -37.67 -22.46
CA ASN A 17 -18.60 -38.16 -21.36
C ASN A 17 -18.50 -37.30 -20.09
N VAL A 18 -17.77 -36.18 -20.10
CA VAL A 18 -17.78 -35.25 -18.97
C VAL A 18 -18.93 -34.26 -19.16
N THR A 19 -20.14 -34.68 -18.80
CA THR A 19 -21.22 -33.74 -18.56
C THR A 19 -20.90 -32.95 -17.30
N LEU A 20 -20.40 -31.73 -17.47
CA LEU A 20 -20.23 -30.77 -16.39
C LEU A 20 -21.62 -30.44 -15.84
N SER A 21 -22.07 -31.15 -14.81
CA SER A 21 -23.35 -30.88 -14.16
C SER A 21 -23.27 -29.51 -13.50
N TYR A 22 -23.88 -28.51 -14.13
CA TYR A 22 -23.96 -27.15 -13.62
C TYR A 22 -24.93 -27.10 -12.44
N ASP A 23 -24.42 -27.39 -11.25
CA ASP A 23 -25.18 -27.24 -10.00
C ASP A 23 -25.30 -25.76 -9.63
N THR A 24 -26.46 -25.19 -9.96
CA THR A 24 -26.77 -23.78 -9.69
C THR A 24 -26.72 -23.44 -8.20
N GLU A 25 -27.03 -24.38 -7.31
CA GLU A 25 -27.03 -24.16 -5.86
C GLU A 25 -25.60 -24.11 -5.30
N HIS A 26 -24.71 -24.95 -5.83
CA HIS A 26 -23.29 -24.90 -5.47
C HIS A 26 -22.67 -23.54 -5.85
N VAL A 27 -22.94 -23.04 -7.06
CA VAL A 27 -22.42 -21.74 -7.52
C VAL A 27 -22.93 -20.59 -6.65
N LYS A 28 -24.22 -20.61 -6.26
CA LYS A 28 -24.78 -19.59 -5.35
C LYS A 28 -24.08 -19.59 -4.00
N LYS A 29 -23.88 -20.77 -3.39
CA LYS A 29 -23.18 -20.91 -2.11
C LYS A 29 -21.74 -20.41 -2.19
N LEU A 30 -21.03 -20.73 -3.27
CA LEU A 30 -19.67 -20.26 -3.52
C LEU A 30 -19.62 -18.73 -3.59
N ASN A 31 -20.51 -18.11 -4.39
CA ASN A 31 -20.56 -16.66 -4.52
C ASN A 31 -20.90 -15.97 -3.20
N GLN A 32 -21.81 -16.54 -2.40
CA GLN A 32 -22.12 -16.02 -1.07
C GLN A 32 -20.90 -16.09 -0.15
N PHE A 33 -20.19 -17.22 -0.14
CA PHE A 33 -18.96 -17.39 0.64
C PHE A 33 -17.87 -16.38 0.26
N LEU A 34 -17.60 -16.22 -1.04
CA LEU A 34 -16.65 -15.22 -1.54
C LEU A 34 -17.06 -13.79 -1.14
N SER A 35 -18.34 -13.45 -1.26
CA SER A 35 -18.85 -12.13 -0.86
C SER A 35 -18.67 -11.85 0.63
N ASN A 36 -18.78 -12.89 1.47
CA ASN A 36 -18.57 -12.78 2.91
C ASN A 36 -17.09 -12.60 3.24
N LEU A 37 -16.20 -13.33 2.56
CA LEU A 37 -14.76 -13.16 2.72
C LEU A 37 -14.31 -11.75 2.32
N ASP A 38 -14.81 -11.21 1.22
CA ASP A 38 -14.51 -9.84 0.78
C ASP A 38 -14.94 -8.79 1.80
N LYS A 39 -16.15 -8.95 2.37
CA LYS A 39 -16.64 -8.06 3.44
C LYS A 39 -15.74 -8.13 4.67
N GLN A 40 -15.36 -9.34 5.08
CA GLN A 40 -14.49 -9.55 6.23
C GLN A 40 -13.09 -8.96 6.00
N ALA A 41 -12.52 -9.15 4.81
CA ALA A 41 -11.24 -8.58 4.43
C ALA A 41 -11.27 -7.05 4.48
N LYS A 42 -12.31 -6.41 3.94
CA LYS A 42 -12.49 -4.95 4.02
C LYS A 42 -12.57 -4.45 5.46
N CYS A 43 -13.35 -5.11 6.32
CA CYS A 43 -13.45 -4.76 7.74
C CYS A 43 -12.08 -4.86 8.45
N ASN A 44 -11.31 -5.91 8.17
CA ASN A 44 -9.99 -6.10 8.75
C ASN A 44 -9.02 -5.01 8.29
N ILE A 45 -9.02 -4.66 7.01
CA ILE A 45 -8.16 -3.59 6.48
C ILE A 45 -8.43 -2.28 7.21
N ILE A 46 -9.70 -1.89 7.35
CA ILE A 46 -10.09 -0.65 8.02
C ILE A 46 -9.64 -0.67 9.49
N LYS A 47 -9.94 -1.77 10.21
CA LYS A 47 -9.55 -1.94 11.61
C LYS A 47 -8.04 -1.81 11.81
N HIS A 48 -7.25 -2.46 10.95
CA HIS A 48 -5.79 -2.40 11.05
C HIS A 48 -5.25 -1.02 10.69
N GLN A 49 -5.82 -0.34 9.68
CA GLN A 49 -5.45 1.05 9.35
C GLN A 49 -5.66 1.98 10.55
N GLU A 50 -6.78 1.85 11.25
CA GLU A 50 -7.05 2.64 12.46
C GLU A 50 -6.07 2.34 13.59
N GLN A 51 -5.80 1.05 13.84
CA GLN A 51 -4.81 0.63 14.84
C GLN A 51 -3.42 1.20 14.53
N TYR A 52 -2.95 1.08 13.28
CA TYR A 52 -1.66 1.63 12.87
C TYR A 52 -1.61 3.15 13.06
N LYS A 53 -2.67 3.87 12.72
CA LYS A 53 -2.78 5.31 12.95
C LYS A 53 -2.71 5.65 14.44
N GLN A 54 -3.41 4.91 15.29
CA GLN A 54 -3.37 5.11 16.74
C GLN A 54 -1.98 4.84 17.31
N HIS A 55 -1.32 3.75 16.92
CA HIS A 55 0.03 3.42 17.35
C HIS A 55 1.06 4.48 16.91
N TYR A 56 0.96 4.94 15.65
CA TYR A 56 1.81 6.01 15.15
C TYR A 56 1.60 7.31 15.93
N ASN A 57 0.35 7.68 16.18
CA ASN A 57 0.00 8.91 16.90
C ASN A 57 0.38 8.85 18.38
N ARG A 58 0.42 7.67 19.01
CA ARG A 58 0.69 7.52 20.45
C ARG A 58 2.01 8.15 20.88
N ASN A 59 3.06 8.02 20.06
CA ASN A 59 4.39 8.55 20.36
C ASN A 59 4.76 9.75 19.48
N ARG A 60 3.78 10.35 18.78
CA ARG A 60 4.05 11.48 17.89
C ARG A 60 4.24 12.75 18.72
N SER A 61 5.46 13.26 18.76
CA SER A 61 5.71 14.62 19.18
C SER A 61 5.01 15.57 18.19
N ASN A 62 4.13 16.43 18.68
CA ASN A 62 3.57 17.56 17.92
C ASN A 62 4.30 18.84 18.36
N PRO A 63 5.54 19.08 17.91
CA PRO A 63 6.26 20.29 18.27
C PRO A 63 5.52 21.50 17.67
N VAL A 64 5.19 22.46 18.53
CA VAL A 64 4.71 23.78 18.14
C VAL A 64 5.94 24.67 18.07
N TYR A 65 6.12 25.34 16.94
CA TYR A 65 7.27 26.22 16.71
C TYR A 65 6.81 27.68 16.67
N ASN A 66 7.58 28.55 17.31
CA ASN A 66 7.32 29.98 17.33
C ASN A 66 8.23 30.72 16.34
N ILE A 67 7.81 31.93 15.96
CA ILE A 67 8.64 32.83 15.16
C ILE A 67 9.89 33.17 15.98
N GLY A 68 11.06 32.97 15.39
CA GLY A 68 12.35 33.22 16.01
C GLY A 68 13.09 31.99 16.52
N ASP A 69 12.42 30.83 16.60
CA ASP A 69 13.06 29.58 17.02
C ASP A 69 14.09 29.10 15.98
N LEU A 70 15.18 28.50 16.48
CA LEU A 70 16.19 27.86 15.66
C LEU A 70 15.83 26.39 15.46
N VAL A 71 15.75 25.97 14.20
CA VAL A 71 15.37 24.61 13.81
C VAL A 71 16.33 24.05 12.78
N LEU A 72 16.44 22.72 12.79
CA LEU A 72 17.16 21.97 11.76
C LEU A 72 16.16 21.41 10.76
N VAL A 73 16.48 21.53 9.48
CA VAL A 73 15.64 21.03 8.38
C VAL A 73 16.18 19.69 7.91
N LYS A 74 15.31 18.69 7.79
CA LYS A 74 15.69 17.36 7.31
C LYS A 74 15.97 17.38 5.81
N THR A 75 17.13 16.88 5.40
CA THR A 75 17.51 16.73 4.00
C THR A 75 16.69 15.61 3.33
N LEU A 76 16.05 15.89 2.20
CA LEU A 76 15.20 14.92 1.50
C LEU A 76 16.00 13.96 0.59
N ASN A 77 17.15 14.41 0.08
CA ASN A 77 17.95 13.68 -0.92
C ASN A 77 19.26 13.12 -0.32
N ILE A 78 19.12 12.25 0.67
CA ILE A 78 20.27 11.52 1.24
C ILE A 78 20.66 10.41 0.25
N ARG A 79 21.86 10.50 -0.33
CA ARG A 79 22.37 9.50 -1.29
C ARG A 79 23.15 8.39 -0.60
N TYR A 80 23.88 8.73 0.46
CA TYR A 80 24.74 7.81 1.20
C TYR A 80 24.33 7.71 2.67
N LYS A 81 24.62 6.56 3.29
CA LYS A 81 24.24 6.27 4.69
C LYS A 81 24.84 7.27 5.69
N PHE A 82 25.97 7.87 5.34
CA PHE A 82 26.73 8.79 6.18
C PHE A 82 26.56 10.27 5.79
N ASP A 83 25.70 10.60 4.83
CA ASP A 83 25.40 12.01 4.53
C ASP A 83 24.68 12.67 5.71
N LEU A 84 24.91 13.98 5.87
CA LEU A 84 24.22 14.81 6.84
C LEU A 84 22.71 14.72 6.61
N ARG A 85 21.98 14.31 7.66
CA ARG A 85 20.52 14.14 7.61
C ARG A 85 19.74 15.43 7.84
N TYR A 86 20.42 16.44 8.36
CA TYR A 86 19.85 17.69 8.81
C TYR A 86 20.77 18.84 8.41
N GLU A 87 20.17 19.92 7.93
CA GLU A 87 20.81 21.19 7.60
C GLU A 87 20.37 22.27 8.59
N GLY A 88 21.21 23.29 8.78
CA GLY A 88 20.92 24.45 9.64
C GLY A 88 21.98 24.67 10.71
N PRO A 89 21.76 25.63 11.64
CA PRO A 89 20.46 26.06 12.14
C PRO A 89 19.76 27.15 11.30
N PHE A 90 18.45 27.02 11.12
CA PHE A 90 17.60 28.00 10.45
C PHE A 90 16.66 28.68 11.44
N LYS A 91 16.37 29.97 11.23
CA LYS A 91 15.43 30.72 12.05
C LYS A 91 14.04 30.76 11.41
N ILE A 92 12.99 30.51 12.18
CA ILE A 92 11.61 30.62 11.69
C ILE A 92 11.21 32.09 11.58
N ILE A 93 10.84 32.53 10.38
CA ILE A 93 10.43 33.92 10.10
C ILE A 93 8.91 34.06 10.08
N LYS A 94 8.19 33.04 9.62
CA LYS A 94 6.74 33.05 9.48
C LYS A 94 6.15 31.66 9.69
N THR A 95 5.05 31.57 10.42
CA THR A 95 4.23 30.37 10.55
C THR A 95 2.96 30.55 9.70
N ASN A 96 2.70 29.62 8.78
CA ASN A 96 1.38 29.47 8.18
C ASN A 96 0.75 28.23 8.82
N TYR A 97 -0.46 28.35 9.38
CA TYR A 97 -1.20 27.20 9.90
C TYR A 97 -1.29 26.11 8.82
N GLY A 98 -0.49 25.05 8.96
CA GLY A 98 -0.44 23.90 8.06
C GLY A 98 0.83 23.74 7.19
N LYS A 99 1.68 24.76 7.02
CA LYS A 99 2.98 24.64 6.29
C LYS A 99 4.00 25.66 6.82
N ASN A 100 5.05 25.20 7.51
CA ASN A 100 6.16 26.06 7.92
C ASN A 100 7.10 26.30 6.73
N ILE A 101 7.42 27.57 6.46
CA ILE A 101 8.36 28.00 5.41
C ILE A 101 9.67 28.39 6.11
N TYR A 102 10.78 27.76 5.72
CA TYR A 102 12.11 27.99 6.30
C TYR A 102 12.99 28.78 5.32
N HIS A 103 13.88 29.62 5.83
CA HIS A 103 14.82 30.39 5.01
C HIS A 103 16.25 30.15 5.49
N SER A 104 17.21 30.04 4.55
CA SER A 104 18.63 29.90 4.87
C SER A 104 19.18 31.20 5.44
N THR A 105 19.78 31.14 6.63
CA THR A 105 20.70 32.17 7.09
C THR A 105 22.09 31.83 6.54
N CYS A 106 22.71 32.82 5.89
CA CYS A 106 23.96 32.75 5.13
C CYS A 106 25.07 31.92 5.78
#